data_AF-A0AAJ1RWP8-F1
#
_entry.id   AF-A0AAJ1RWP8-F1
#
_cell.length_a   1.000
_cell.length_b   1.000
_cell.length_c   1.000
_cell.angle_alpha   90.00
_cell.angle_beta   90.00
_cell.angle_gamma   90.00
#
_symmetry.space_group_name_H-M   'P 1'
#
loop_
_entity.id
_entity.type
_entity.pdbx_description
1 polymer ?
#
loop_
_entity_poly.entity_id
_entity_poly.type
_entity_poly.pdbx_seq_one_letter_code
_entity_poly.pdbx_strand_id
1 'polypeptide(L)'
;RGMEPLFFTDTEVGALAFDLHRRVYGYSMEHVIESLAPTSELDYVMLPEEKQEVYSAIQRTHIHGSPDGPWFFIIAQSEGTTHRLIGITDTSMLRPQVFAYQRGEVGIAFCGSEKQVIDAVLESLASEDKRFWRRADEYWNARGGSYTDGGAFLFDVILTDDGGKELVMTNKFGDLVDTHPAGEYGIADAADESPVEIGKMDSDLAFLSVLEALPHMGWPEALATLEAIESNASSAGREWAWGLLCRLLDRRYDTGSLRRSRWLDSVETSLIRTISAARHQPCDDFTGQMTPGHRPAPASDAQRIVVDARPYPPEGTDSLALELVALHKAGWNRFVLLHCRGHRFIGNGFGPDTSGVEIDVLGAVGDYLGSGSDGMRITMHGNAQDQVAQIHKSGELVVHGDVGQCYGYGAKGGRLFVLGNAAGRPMINAVGSPKVVINGTALDYLAESFMAGDPLKGGGFVVINGMRFDQRGELVPLETPYPGGNLFSLASGGAIYVRDPYRRLSESQLNGGTFTEMTEADWAVVQPMLQRNEKHFGIPLQRLLTAGGEVMSPSAVYRKIIPVKSKTLHAEAAWAGHASVGGPNAELVRRSLEKEMARSEIARDLGRSRVERARRKR
;
A
#
# COMPACT_ATOMS: atom_id res chain seq x y z
N ARG A 1 43.42 11.31 6.41
CA ARG A 1 43.59 12.07 5.14
C ARG A 1 44.76 11.44 4.40
N GLY A 2 44.59 10.99 3.15
CA GLY A 2 45.61 10.25 2.39
C GLY A 2 45.21 8.86 1.88
N MET A 3 43.92 8.52 1.94
CA MET A 3 43.38 7.34 1.24
C MET A 3 42.66 7.86 0.00
N GLU A 4 43.04 7.37 -1.17
CA GLU A 4 42.35 7.64 -2.44
C GLU A 4 41.33 6.52 -2.63
N PRO A 5 40.02 6.81 -2.57
CA PRO A 5 39.01 5.77 -2.66
C PRO A 5 38.92 5.23 -4.09
N LEU A 6 39.08 3.92 -4.26
CA LEU A 6 38.96 3.20 -5.53
C LEU A 6 37.51 2.74 -5.81
N PHE A 7 36.52 3.39 -5.23
CA PHE A 7 35.13 2.95 -5.30
C PHE A 7 34.53 3.22 -6.68
N PHE A 8 33.72 2.27 -7.14
CA PHE A 8 33.01 2.32 -8.42
C PHE A 8 31.50 2.43 -8.23
N THR A 9 30.98 2.27 -7.01
CA THR A 9 29.54 2.26 -6.70
C THR A 9 29.16 3.06 -5.46
N ASP A 10 27.94 3.56 -5.42
CA ASP A 10 27.37 4.28 -4.27
C ASP A 10 27.32 3.40 -3.01
N THR A 11 27.14 2.09 -3.18
CA THR A 11 27.17 1.09 -2.09
C THR A 11 28.54 1.05 -1.41
N GLU A 12 29.63 1.12 -2.17
CA GLU A 12 30.98 1.13 -1.61
C GLU A 12 31.27 2.43 -0.85
N VAL A 13 30.77 3.56 -1.37
CA VAL A 13 30.85 4.87 -0.67
C VAL A 13 30.05 4.83 0.63
N GLY A 14 28.82 4.30 0.60
CA GLY A 14 27.98 4.13 1.79
C GLY A 14 28.61 3.20 2.84
N ALA A 15 29.21 2.08 2.40
CA ALA A 15 29.93 1.17 3.28
C ALA A 15 31.15 1.83 3.93
N LEU A 16 31.93 2.64 3.18
CA LEU A 16 33.02 3.41 3.78
C LEU A 16 32.50 4.44 4.77
N ALA A 17 31.45 5.19 4.43
CA ALA A 17 30.87 6.20 5.32
C ALA A 17 30.42 5.56 6.63
N PHE A 18 29.70 4.43 6.55
CA PHE A 18 29.28 3.65 7.71
C PHE A 18 30.47 3.21 8.57
N ASP A 19 31.50 2.58 7.97
CA ASP A 19 32.68 2.11 8.70
C ASP A 19 33.47 3.26 9.33
N LEU A 20 33.66 4.36 8.59
CA LEU A 20 34.37 5.54 9.06
C LEU A 20 33.65 6.17 10.25
N HIS A 21 32.32 6.38 10.14
CA HIS A 21 31.55 7.01 11.21
C HIS A 21 31.45 6.10 12.44
N ARG A 22 31.19 4.80 12.24
CA ARG A 22 31.03 3.84 13.34
C ARG A 22 32.35 3.49 14.01
N ARG A 23 33.34 3.00 13.25
CA ARG A 23 34.57 2.39 13.79
C ARG A 23 35.69 3.40 14.01
N VAL A 24 35.84 4.39 13.12
CA VAL A 24 36.95 5.35 13.20
C VAL A 24 36.59 6.59 14.02
N TYR A 25 35.42 7.17 13.79
CA TYR A 25 34.95 8.36 14.52
C TYR A 25 34.17 8.02 15.80
N GLY A 26 33.80 6.76 16.00
CA GLY A 26 33.18 6.29 17.24
C GLY A 26 31.75 6.77 17.44
N TYR A 27 31.03 7.12 16.36
CA TYR A 27 29.62 7.50 16.46
C TYR A 27 28.79 6.33 17.01
N SER A 28 27.75 6.65 17.79
CA SER A 28 26.71 5.68 18.16
C SER A 28 25.96 5.23 16.90
N MET A 29 25.25 4.10 16.97
CA MET A 29 24.50 3.63 15.81
C MET A 29 23.46 4.66 15.36
N GLU A 30 22.76 5.29 16.30
CA GLU A 30 21.83 6.39 16.02
C GLU A 30 22.49 7.50 15.18
N HIS A 31 23.68 7.96 15.59
CA HIS A 31 24.40 9.04 14.91
C HIS A 31 24.97 8.62 13.56
N VAL A 32 25.35 7.34 13.40
CA VAL A 32 25.73 6.78 12.09
C VAL A 32 24.53 6.80 11.16
N ILE A 33 23.36 6.32 11.61
CA ILE A 33 22.13 6.35 10.83
C ILE A 33 21.77 7.79 10.47
N GLU A 34 21.81 8.73 11.42
CA GLU A 34 21.54 10.15 11.18
C GLU A 34 22.48 10.77 10.15
N SER A 35 23.76 10.39 10.15
CA SER A 35 24.73 10.90 9.17
C SER A 35 24.49 10.41 7.74
N LEU A 36 23.76 9.29 7.57
CA LEU A 36 23.45 8.69 6.27
C LEU A 36 22.03 9.06 5.82
N ALA A 37 21.04 8.89 6.70
CA ALA A 37 19.63 9.21 6.52
C ALA A 37 19.22 10.32 7.50
N PRO A 38 19.47 11.60 7.15
CA PRO A 38 19.25 12.72 8.05
C PRO A 38 17.77 12.97 8.30
N THR A 39 17.37 13.11 9.56
CA THR A 39 15.99 13.46 9.92
C THR A 39 15.69 14.92 9.54
N SER A 40 14.62 15.14 8.77
CA SER A 40 14.29 16.45 8.17
C SER A 40 12.90 16.97 8.56
N GLU A 41 12.64 18.24 8.23
CA GLU A 41 11.31 18.86 8.27
C GLU A 41 10.57 18.70 9.62
N LEU A 42 9.32 18.24 9.59
CA LEU A 42 8.48 18.08 10.79
C LEU A 42 9.11 17.12 11.79
N ASP A 43 9.69 16.02 11.32
CA ASP A 43 10.32 15.04 12.21
C ASP A 43 11.44 15.65 13.02
N TYR A 44 12.28 16.46 12.37
CA TYR A 44 13.36 17.15 13.06
C TYR A 44 12.81 18.07 14.16
N VAL A 45 11.72 18.80 13.88
CA VAL A 45 11.08 19.71 14.85
C VAL A 45 10.46 18.95 16.02
N MET A 46 9.96 17.74 15.79
CA MET A 46 9.33 16.90 16.80
C MET A 46 10.34 16.18 17.71
N LEU A 47 11.63 16.15 17.35
CA LEU A 47 12.67 15.59 18.21
C LEU A 47 12.88 16.43 19.48
N PRO A 48 13.30 15.82 20.60
CA PRO A 48 13.79 16.55 21.78
C PRO A 48 14.90 17.55 21.42
N GLU A 49 14.94 18.71 22.10
CA GLU A 49 15.91 19.79 21.82
C GLU A 49 17.38 19.32 21.84
N GLU A 50 17.73 18.41 22.75
CA GLU A 50 19.07 17.82 22.84
C GLU A 50 19.44 17.05 21.57
N LYS A 51 18.50 16.26 21.01
CA LYS A 51 18.73 15.54 19.75
C LYS A 51 18.84 16.51 18.59
N GLN A 52 18.03 17.57 18.55
CA GLN A 52 18.12 18.59 17.51
C GLN A 52 19.51 19.23 17.47
N GLU A 53 20.10 19.58 18.63
CA GLU A 53 21.44 20.16 18.68
C GLU A 53 22.50 19.24 18.07
N VAL A 54 22.48 17.96 18.46
CA VAL A 54 23.44 16.97 17.97
C VAL A 54 23.22 16.67 16.48
N TYR A 55 21.97 16.48 16.06
CA TYR A 55 21.61 16.16 14.68
C TYR A 55 21.99 17.32 13.76
N SER A 56 21.76 18.56 14.17
CA SER A 56 22.19 19.76 13.43
C SER A 56 23.70 19.77 13.19
N ALA A 57 24.50 19.38 14.19
CA ALA A 57 25.96 19.30 14.04
C ALA A 57 26.37 18.18 13.08
N ILE A 58 25.75 17.00 13.18
CA ILE A 58 25.99 15.86 12.30
C ILE A 58 25.64 16.22 10.86
N GLN A 59 24.42 16.72 10.62
CA GLN A 59 23.93 17.11 9.31
C GLN A 59 24.83 18.17 8.67
N ARG A 60 25.18 19.26 9.37
CA ARG A 60 26.09 20.28 8.85
C ARG A 60 27.45 19.73 8.42
N THR A 61 27.91 18.66 9.06
CA THR A 61 29.20 18.04 8.76
C THR A 61 29.10 17.06 7.60
N HIS A 62 28.04 16.25 7.55
CA HIS A 62 27.96 15.05 6.72
C HIS A 62 26.95 15.12 5.57
N ILE A 63 26.05 16.12 5.52
CA ILE A 63 24.98 16.21 4.49
C ILE A 63 25.52 16.22 3.05
N HIS A 64 26.74 16.70 2.84
CA HIS A 64 27.36 16.69 1.52
C HIS A 64 27.90 15.32 1.09
N GLY A 65 28.04 14.39 2.04
CA GLY A 65 28.46 13.01 1.83
C GLY A 65 27.36 11.98 2.11
N SER A 66 26.17 12.41 2.56
CA SER A 66 25.02 11.52 2.68
C SER A 66 24.56 11.09 1.28
N PRO A 67 24.16 9.82 1.08
CA PRO A 67 23.71 9.37 -0.23
C PRO A 67 22.45 10.13 -0.67
N ASP A 68 22.44 10.56 -1.92
CA ASP A 68 21.34 11.30 -2.56
C ASP A 68 20.53 10.37 -3.47
N GLY A 69 19.22 10.56 -3.51
CA GLY A 69 18.27 9.74 -4.25
C GLY A 69 17.58 8.67 -3.39
N PRO A 70 16.68 7.87 -3.99
CA PRO A 70 16.06 6.79 -3.26
C PRO A 70 17.01 5.61 -3.11
N TRP A 71 17.31 5.25 -1.87
CA TRP A 71 18.22 4.18 -1.54
C TRP A 71 17.75 3.47 -0.27
N PHE A 72 18.13 2.21 -0.18
CA PHE A 72 17.90 1.37 0.98
C PHE A 72 19.15 0.51 1.19
N PHE A 73 19.69 0.55 2.41
CA PHE A 73 20.80 -0.28 2.82
C PHE A 73 20.33 -1.38 3.77
N ILE A 74 20.74 -2.60 3.44
CA ILE A 74 20.75 -3.75 4.35
C ILE A 74 22.19 -3.95 4.78
N ILE A 75 22.46 -3.74 6.07
CA ILE A 75 23.81 -3.85 6.62
C ILE A 75 23.87 -5.07 7.52
N ALA A 76 24.65 -6.07 7.12
CA ALA A 76 25.01 -7.20 7.97
C ALA A 76 26.29 -6.85 8.74
N GLN A 77 26.23 -6.88 10.07
CA GLN A 77 27.34 -6.57 10.96
C GLN A 77 27.58 -7.72 11.93
N SER A 78 28.85 -8.03 12.20
CA SER A 78 29.23 -8.84 13.37
C SER A 78 29.95 -7.95 14.37
N GLU A 79 29.43 -7.87 15.59
CA GLU A 79 29.98 -7.07 16.69
C GLU A 79 30.23 -8.01 17.88
N GLY A 80 31.47 -8.49 18.00
CA GLY A 80 31.80 -9.56 18.95
C GLY A 80 31.07 -10.85 18.59
N THR A 81 30.23 -11.33 19.52
CA THR A 81 29.39 -12.52 19.35
C THR A 81 28.00 -12.22 18.78
N THR A 82 27.62 -10.94 18.68
CA THR A 82 26.32 -10.53 18.17
C THR A 82 26.37 -10.46 16.66
N HIS A 83 25.39 -11.09 16.01
CA HIS A 83 25.14 -10.92 14.58
C HIS A 83 23.96 -9.99 14.40
N ARG A 84 24.16 -8.91 13.64
CA ARG A 84 23.19 -7.83 13.48
C ARG A 84 22.83 -7.64 12.01
N LEU A 85 21.55 -7.41 11.74
CA LEU A 85 21.04 -6.90 10.48
C LEU A 85 20.42 -5.53 10.69
N ILE A 86 20.82 -4.53 9.90
CA ILE A 86 20.30 -3.17 10.01
C ILE A 86 19.62 -2.79 8.70
N GLY A 87 18.38 -2.31 8.81
CA GLY A 87 17.69 -1.68 7.71
C GLY A 87 17.71 -0.16 7.84
N ILE A 88 18.20 0.53 6.82
CA ILE A 88 18.19 2.01 6.74
C ILE A 88 17.69 2.44 5.36
N THR A 89 16.75 3.37 5.32
CA THR A 89 16.24 3.96 4.08
C THR A 89 16.33 5.48 4.10
N ASP A 90 16.36 6.07 2.92
CA ASP A 90 16.34 7.52 2.74
C ASP A 90 15.01 8.17 3.17
N THR A 91 15.00 9.49 3.39
CA THR A 91 13.80 10.22 3.80
C THR A 91 12.83 10.51 2.65
N SER A 92 13.25 10.44 1.39
CA SER A 92 12.36 10.67 0.25
C SER A 92 11.41 9.50 0.02
N MET A 93 11.73 8.32 0.58
CA MET A 93 10.87 7.16 0.66
C MET A 93 10.32 6.70 -0.71
N LEU A 94 10.99 7.01 -1.83
CA LEU A 94 10.53 6.56 -3.15
C LEU A 94 10.70 5.05 -3.32
N ARG A 95 11.46 4.39 -2.44
CA ARG A 95 11.40 2.94 -2.21
C ARG A 95 11.02 2.68 -0.76
N PRO A 96 9.80 2.18 -0.49
CA PRO A 96 9.42 1.85 0.88
C PRO A 96 10.31 0.71 1.40
N GLN A 97 10.55 0.72 2.70
CA GLN A 97 11.28 -0.33 3.39
C GLN A 97 10.31 -1.14 4.23
N VAL A 98 10.22 -2.43 3.94
CA VAL A 98 9.33 -3.35 4.64
C VAL A 98 10.12 -4.18 5.64
N PHE A 99 9.63 -4.19 6.86
CA PHE A 99 10.11 -5.07 7.90
C PHE A 99 9.03 -6.07 8.29
N ALA A 100 9.46 -7.24 8.74
CA ALA A 100 8.56 -8.27 9.24
C ALA A 100 9.27 -9.18 10.23
N TYR A 101 8.51 -9.83 11.10
CA TYR A 101 9.01 -10.91 11.95
C TYR A 101 8.00 -12.05 12.06
N GLN A 102 8.50 -13.25 12.36
CA GLN A 102 7.70 -14.42 12.74
C GLN A 102 8.33 -15.07 13.97
N ARG A 103 7.50 -15.43 14.96
CA ARG A 103 7.91 -16.13 16.19
C ARG A 103 7.11 -17.42 16.36
N GLY A 104 7.78 -18.55 16.16
CA GLY A 104 7.30 -19.88 16.54
C GLY A 104 8.31 -20.57 17.46
N GLU A 105 8.64 -21.82 17.13
CA GLU A 105 9.77 -22.53 17.76
C GLU A 105 11.11 -21.80 17.54
N VAL A 106 11.21 -21.05 16.45
CA VAL A 106 12.34 -20.19 16.11
C VAL A 106 11.82 -18.81 15.76
N GLY A 107 12.56 -17.76 16.14
CA GLY A 107 12.33 -16.40 15.71
C GLY A 107 13.08 -16.08 14.41
N ILE A 108 12.41 -15.45 13.46
CA ILE A 108 13.01 -14.94 12.23
C ILE A 108 12.49 -13.52 11.95
N ALA A 109 13.35 -12.68 11.40
CA ALA A 109 12.99 -11.34 10.96
C ALA A 109 13.52 -11.05 9.56
N PHE A 110 12.87 -10.11 8.89
CA PHE A 110 13.10 -9.74 7.52
C PHE A 110 13.21 -8.23 7.39
N CYS A 111 14.10 -7.83 6.48
CA CYS A 111 14.18 -6.48 5.96
C CYS A 111 14.24 -6.59 4.43
N GLY A 112 13.28 -5.99 3.74
CA GLY A 112 13.15 -6.09 2.30
C GLY A 112 12.64 -4.80 1.67
N SER A 113 12.79 -4.69 0.36
CA SER A 113 12.25 -3.58 -0.42
C SER A 113 10.74 -3.67 -0.59
N GLU A 114 10.17 -4.87 -0.56
CA GLU A 114 8.73 -5.08 -0.70
C GLU A 114 8.27 -6.32 0.11
N LYS A 115 7.01 -6.29 0.56
CA LYS A 115 6.39 -7.41 1.28
C LYS A 115 6.36 -8.70 0.46
N GLN A 116 6.18 -8.59 -0.85
CA GLN A 116 6.13 -9.70 -1.82
C GLN A 116 7.38 -10.59 -1.71
N VAL A 117 8.55 -9.98 -1.51
CA VAL A 117 9.82 -10.70 -1.37
C VAL A 117 9.83 -11.49 -0.06
N ILE A 118 9.37 -10.88 1.04
CA ILE A 118 9.25 -11.53 2.35
C ILE A 118 8.29 -12.72 2.28
N ASP A 119 7.13 -12.54 1.65
CA ASP A 119 6.12 -13.59 1.50
C ASP A 119 6.65 -14.76 0.66
N ALA A 120 7.38 -14.45 -0.42
CA ALA A 120 8.05 -15.44 -1.25
C ALA A 120 9.11 -16.25 -0.49
N VAL A 121 9.86 -15.61 0.43
CA VAL A 121 10.83 -16.30 1.29
C VAL A 121 10.11 -17.18 2.31
N LEU A 122 9.07 -16.68 2.97
CA LEU A 122 8.29 -17.44 3.94
C LEU A 122 7.56 -18.63 3.30
N GLU A 123 7.06 -18.48 2.07
CA GLU A 123 6.49 -19.59 1.31
C GLU A 123 7.53 -20.69 1.06
N SER A 124 8.75 -20.30 0.64
CA SER A 124 9.86 -21.24 0.44
C SER A 124 10.24 -21.94 1.75
N LEU A 125 10.42 -21.18 2.83
CA LEU A 125 10.80 -21.73 4.13
C LEU A 125 9.75 -22.70 4.68
N ALA A 126 8.47 -22.32 4.62
CA ALA A 126 7.37 -23.16 5.11
C ALA A 126 7.22 -24.47 4.31
N SER A 127 7.69 -24.50 3.06
CA SER A 127 7.67 -25.72 2.23
C SER A 127 8.74 -26.73 2.62
N GLU A 128 9.83 -26.28 3.26
CA GLU A 128 11.00 -27.10 3.61
C GLU A 128 11.08 -27.36 5.12
N ASP A 129 10.56 -26.47 5.95
CA ASP A 129 10.69 -26.50 7.41
C ASP A 129 9.37 -26.14 8.11
N LYS A 130 8.81 -27.11 8.84
CA LYS A 130 7.49 -27.01 9.51
C LYS A 130 7.46 -26.00 10.66
N ARG A 131 8.62 -25.52 11.13
CA ARG A 131 8.70 -24.49 12.17
C ARG A 131 8.21 -23.13 11.67
N PHE A 132 8.23 -22.92 10.34
CA PHE A 132 7.77 -21.69 9.70
C PHE A 132 6.43 -21.89 9.00
N TRP A 133 5.75 -20.78 8.77
CA TRP A 133 4.53 -20.72 7.95
C TRP A 133 4.55 -19.52 7.01
N ARG A 134 3.64 -19.49 6.03
CA ARG A 134 3.75 -18.62 4.85
C ARG A 134 3.45 -17.14 5.11
N ARG A 135 3.18 -16.76 6.36
CA ARG A 135 2.76 -15.41 6.74
C ARG A 135 3.49 -14.94 8.01
N ALA A 136 4.12 -13.79 7.95
CA ALA A 136 4.74 -13.19 9.13
C ALA A 136 3.67 -12.78 10.15
N ASP A 137 4.07 -12.63 11.41
CA ASP A 137 3.18 -12.16 12.47
C ASP A 137 2.82 -10.69 12.27
N GLU A 138 3.79 -9.91 11.83
CA GLU A 138 3.62 -8.50 11.55
C GLU A 138 4.45 -8.07 10.35
N TYR A 139 3.91 -7.08 9.62
CA TYR A 139 4.60 -6.37 8.56
C TYR A 139 4.38 -4.88 8.80
N TRP A 140 5.41 -4.08 8.59
CA TRP A 140 5.26 -2.62 8.62
C TRP A 140 6.23 -1.95 7.66
N ASN A 141 5.81 -0.80 7.17
CA ASN A 141 6.68 0.11 6.42
C ASN A 141 7.32 1.09 7.40
N ALA A 142 8.63 1.25 7.32
CA ALA A 142 9.32 2.29 8.06
C ALA A 142 9.39 3.57 7.24
N ARG A 143 9.29 4.73 7.88
CA ARG A 143 9.48 6.03 7.22
C ARG A 143 10.83 6.61 7.64
N GLY A 144 11.79 6.63 6.72
CA GLY A 144 13.14 7.13 6.95
C GLY A 144 13.13 8.48 7.64
N GLY A 145 13.89 8.60 8.73
CA GLY A 145 14.00 9.84 9.50
C GLY A 145 12.85 10.13 10.46
N SER A 146 11.86 9.22 10.63
CA SER A 146 10.71 9.44 11.53
C SER A 146 11.14 9.85 12.95
N TYR A 147 10.46 10.82 13.58
CA TYR A 147 10.76 11.21 14.97
C TYR A 147 10.33 10.16 16.00
N THR A 148 9.49 9.19 15.60
CA THR A 148 8.95 8.13 16.48
C THR A 148 9.90 6.95 16.65
N ASP A 149 10.57 6.55 15.57
CA ASP A 149 11.40 5.34 15.51
C ASP A 149 12.66 5.49 14.63
N GLY A 150 12.82 6.65 13.99
CA GLY A 150 13.91 6.95 13.07
C GLY A 150 13.78 6.35 11.68
N GLY A 151 12.76 5.52 11.42
CA GLY A 151 12.60 4.80 10.17
C GLY A 151 13.68 3.75 9.92
N ALA A 152 14.38 3.32 10.96
CA ALA A 152 15.48 2.36 10.87
C ALA A 152 15.39 1.37 12.03
N PHE A 153 15.61 0.09 11.73
CA PHE A 153 15.50 -0.99 12.70
C PHE A 153 16.71 -1.92 12.62
N LEU A 154 17.12 -2.39 13.78
CA LEU A 154 18.23 -3.31 13.98
C LEU A 154 17.68 -4.63 14.51
N PHE A 155 18.10 -5.73 13.90
CA PHE A 155 17.81 -7.09 14.34
C PHE A 155 19.09 -7.73 14.86
N ASP A 156 19.17 -7.93 16.16
CA ASP A 156 20.29 -8.56 16.84
C ASP A 156 19.97 -10.00 17.16
N VAL A 157 20.89 -10.90 16.81
CA VAL A 157 20.91 -12.26 17.31
C VAL A 157 21.94 -12.32 18.44
N ILE A 158 21.44 -12.34 19.67
CA ILE A 158 22.24 -12.27 20.90
C ILE A 158 22.34 -13.66 21.51
N LEU A 159 23.53 -14.06 21.96
CA LEU A 159 23.70 -15.30 22.72
C LEU A 159 23.10 -15.15 24.12
N THR A 160 22.27 -16.11 24.53
CA THR A 160 21.72 -16.18 25.88
C THR A 160 22.67 -16.95 26.81
N ASP A 161 22.52 -16.75 28.13
CA ASP A 161 23.40 -17.34 29.15
C ASP A 161 23.43 -18.89 29.12
N ASP A 162 22.35 -19.52 28.64
CA ASP A 162 22.21 -20.96 28.46
C ASP A 162 22.78 -21.47 27.12
N GLY A 163 23.41 -20.61 26.33
CA GLY A 163 23.98 -20.93 25.02
C GLY A 163 22.97 -20.89 23.86
N GLY A 164 21.73 -20.50 24.13
CA GLY A 164 20.72 -20.21 23.11
C GLY A 164 20.98 -18.92 22.33
N LYS A 165 20.02 -18.55 21.48
CA LYS A 165 20.04 -17.31 20.69
C LYS A 165 18.70 -16.62 20.79
N GLU A 166 18.71 -15.34 21.15
CA GLU A 166 17.54 -14.47 21.20
C GLU A 166 17.58 -13.49 20.03
N LEU A 167 16.46 -13.33 19.34
CA LEU A 167 16.28 -12.25 18.38
C LEU A 167 15.80 -11.01 19.15
N VAL A 168 16.55 -9.92 19.12
CA VAL A 168 16.18 -8.65 19.75
C VAL A 168 16.11 -7.60 18.67
N MET A 169 15.07 -6.76 18.74
CA MET A 169 14.85 -5.71 17.75
C MET A 169 14.81 -4.35 18.43
N THR A 170 15.55 -3.39 17.89
CA THR A 170 15.52 -1.98 18.33
C THR A 170 15.29 -1.03 17.18
N ASN A 171 14.69 0.13 17.46
CA ASN A 171 14.60 1.24 16.51
C ASN A 171 15.91 2.06 16.46
N LYS A 172 15.96 3.15 15.66
CA LYS A 172 17.12 4.05 15.53
C LYS A 172 17.60 4.61 16.87
N PHE A 173 16.67 4.85 17.80
CA PHE A 173 16.93 5.49 19.10
C PHE A 173 17.33 4.47 20.18
N GLY A 174 17.33 3.18 19.86
CA GLY A 174 17.66 2.10 20.78
C GLY A 174 16.46 1.60 21.59
N ASP A 175 15.25 2.08 21.32
CA ASP A 175 14.05 1.56 21.99
C ASP A 175 13.75 0.15 21.49
N LEU A 176 13.37 -0.74 22.41
CA LEU A 176 12.98 -2.10 22.10
C LEU A 176 11.66 -2.10 21.33
N VAL A 177 11.63 -2.86 20.23
CA VAL A 177 10.39 -3.16 19.53
C VAL A 177 9.91 -4.53 19.96
N ASP A 178 8.66 -4.57 20.41
CA ASP A 178 8.03 -5.82 20.81
C ASP A 178 7.82 -6.72 19.58
N THR A 179 8.53 -7.85 19.59
CA THR A 179 8.43 -8.88 18.56
C THR A 179 7.88 -10.18 19.14
N HIS A 180 7.13 -10.12 20.24
CA HIS A 180 6.51 -11.28 20.90
C HIS A 180 4.99 -11.22 20.77
N PRO A 181 4.44 -11.69 19.64
CA PRO A 181 3.02 -11.58 19.41
C PRO A 181 2.25 -12.48 20.42
N ALA A 182 0.97 -12.18 20.68
CA ALA A 182 0.09 -13.00 21.54
C ALA A 182 -0.65 -14.12 20.80
N GLY A 183 -0.80 -15.29 21.44
CA GLY A 183 -1.52 -16.45 20.90
C GLY A 183 -0.65 -17.68 20.61
N GLU A 184 -1.29 -18.84 20.58
CA GLU A 184 -0.74 -20.17 20.35
C GLU A 184 -0.56 -20.44 18.86
N TYR A 185 0.63 -20.91 18.47
CA TYR A 185 0.96 -21.25 17.08
C TYR A 185 1.08 -22.76 16.82
N GLY A 186 1.10 -23.58 17.88
CA GLY A 186 1.24 -25.03 17.79
C GLY A 186 -0.05 -25.66 17.28
N ILE A 187 -0.02 -26.17 16.04
CA ILE A 187 -1.17 -26.83 15.44
C ILE A 187 -1.27 -28.27 15.96
N ALA A 188 -2.46 -28.64 16.43
CA ALA A 188 -2.85 -30.01 16.76
C ALA A 188 -3.77 -30.60 15.66
N ASP A 189 -4.07 -31.89 15.75
CA ASP A 189 -5.04 -32.51 14.85
C ASP A 189 -6.44 -31.91 15.04
N ALA A 190 -7.21 -31.85 13.95
CA ALA A 190 -8.59 -31.37 13.99
C ALA A 190 -9.45 -32.22 14.94
N ALA A 191 -10.40 -31.58 15.64
CA ALA A 191 -11.41 -32.28 16.42
C ALA A 191 -12.36 -33.05 15.49
N ASP A 192 -13.05 -34.07 16.04
CA ASP A 192 -13.99 -34.91 15.27
C ASP A 192 -15.15 -34.09 14.67
N GLU A 193 -15.59 -33.03 15.35
CA GLU A 193 -16.71 -32.19 14.93
C GLU A 193 -16.41 -30.69 15.14
N SER A 194 -16.92 -29.87 14.23
CA SER A 194 -16.92 -28.41 14.39
C SER A 194 -17.86 -28.01 15.53
N PRO A 195 -17.47 -27.13 16.45
CA PRO A 195 -18.35 -26.61 17.49
C PRO A 195 -19.44 -25.67 16.94
N VAL A 196 -19.36 -25.28 15.65
CA VAL A 196 -20.33 -24.40 14.98
C VAL A 196 -21.08 -25.17 13.89
N GLU A 197 -22.41 -25.21 14.00
CA GLU A 197 -23.30 -25.77 12.98
C GLU A 197 -23.55 -24.79 11.82
N ILE A 198 -22.67 -24.78 10.82
CA ILE A 198 -22.72 -23.81 9.70
C ILE A 198 -23.55 -24.25 8.49
N GLY A 199 -23.82 -25.56 8.33
CA GLY A 199 -24.32 -26.12 7.07
C GLY A 199 -25.72 -25.69 6.62
N LYS A 200 -26.50 -25.05 7.49
CA LYS A 200 -27.85 -24.53 7.19
C LYS A 200 -27.92 -23.01 7.11
N MET A 201 -26.80 -22.34 7.34
CA MET A 201 -26.71 -20.89 7.39
C MET A 201 -26.32 -20.34 6.02
N ASP A 202 -26.81 -19.16 5.67
CA ASP A 202 -26.15 -18.41 4.59
C ASP A 202 -24.72 -18.04 5.00
N SER A 203 -23.92 -17.62 4.03
CA SER A 203 -22.50 -17.34 4.24
C SER A 203 -22.28 -16.22 5.28
N ASP A 204 -23.21 -15.26 5.40
CA ASP A 204 -23.11 -14.11 6.30
C ASP A 204 -23.34 -14.51 7.74
N LEU A 205 -24.41 -15.27 7.98
CA LEU A 205 -24.73 -15.81 9.30
C LEU A 205 -23.69 -16.84 9.75
N ALA A 206 -23.19 -17.67 8.83
CA ALA A 206 -22.09 -18.59 9.11
C ALA A 206 -20.83 -17.84 9.55
N PHE A 207 -20.46 -16.77 8.84
CA PHE A 207 -19.31 -15.93 9.20
C PHE A 207 -19.46 -15.35 10.61
N LEU A 208 -20.62 -14.76 10.93
CA LEU A 208 -20.88 -14.21 12.27
C LEU A 208 -20.83 -15.28 13.37
N SER A 209 -21.38 -16.47 13.10
CA SER A 209 -21.39 -17.59 14.06
C SER A 209 -19.97 -18.12 14.31
N VAL A 210 -19.14 -18.19 13.26
CA VAL A 210 -17.71 -18.53 13.42
C VAL A 210 -17.00 -17.47 14.25
N LEU A 211 -17.22 -16.17 13.99
CA LEU A 211 -16.59 -15.10 14.78
C LEU A 211 -16.99 -15.09 16.25
N GLU A 212 -18.23 -15.46 16.57
CA GLU A 212 -18.69 -15.55 17.96
C GLU A 212 -18.01 -16.70 18.70
N ALA A 213 -17.79 -17.83 18.02
CA ALA A 213 -17.22 -19.03 18.65
C ALA A 213 -15.68 -19.03 18.65
N LEU A 214 -15.02 -18.45 17.63
CA LEU A 214 -13.57 -18.53 17.42
C LEU A 214 -12.73 -18.12 18.64
N PRO A 215 -13.08 -17.06 19.41
CA PRO A 215 -12.32 -16.68 20.60
C PRO A 215 -12.29 -17.74 21.70
N HIS A 216 -13.19 -18.73 21.63
CA HIS A 216 -13.34 -19.83 22.58
C HIS A 216 -12.82 -21.17 22.03
N MET A 217 -12.26 -21.20 20.83
CA MET A 217 -11.73 -22.41 20.20
C MET A 217 -10.24 -22.60 20.50
N GLY A 218 -9.83 -23.85 20.65
CA GLY A 218 -8.44 -24.26 20.44
C GLY A 218 -8.18 -24.56 18.96
N TRP A 219 -6.93 -24.94 18.66
CA TRP A 219 -6.55 -25.36 17.30
C TRP A 219 -7.39 -26.53 16.75
N PRO A 220 -7.68 -27.60 17.52
CA PRO A 220 -8.50 -28.70 17.02
C PRO A 220 -9.87 -28.26 16.52
N GLU A 221 -10.59 -27.44 17.29
CA GLU A 221 -11.93 -26.98 16.95
C GLU A 221 -11.93 -25.99 15.78
N ALA A 222 -10.91 -25.12 15.73
CA ALA A 222 -10.76 -24.14 14.66
C ALA A 222 -10.48 -24.83 13.31
N LEU A 223 -9.65 -25.87 13.30
CA LEU A 223 -9.41 -26.68 12.09
C LEU A 223 -10.63 -27.50 11.70
N ALA A 224 -11.33 -28.13 12.66
CA ALA A 224 -12.58 -28.84 12.40
C ALA A 224 -13.64 -27.91 11.78
N THR A 225 -13.66 -26.64 12.17
CA THR A 225 -14.52 -25.61 11.56
C THR A 225 -14.15 -25.36 10.09
N LEU A 226 -12.85 -25.23 9.76
CA LEU A 226 -12.41 -25.09 8.36
C LEU A 226 -12.76 -26.33 7.52
N GLU A 227 -12.55 -27.54 8.06
CA GLU A 227 -12.92 -28.79 7.40
C GLU A 227 -14.43 -28.91 7.19
N ALA A 228 -15.23 -28.43 8.14
CA ALA A 228 -16.68 -28.35 8.01
C ALA A 228 -17.11 -27.38 6.89
N ILE A 229 -16.43 -26.24 6.75
CA ILE A 229 -16.70 -25.28 5.66
C ILE A 229 -16.44 -25.95 4.31
N GLU A 230 -15.31 -26.64 4.16
CA GLU A 230 -14.95 -27.33 2.92
C GLU A 230 -15.90 -28.47 2.59
N SER A 231 -16.27 -29.26 3.59
CA SER A 231 -17.21 -30.37 3.42
C SER A 231 -18.58 -29.86 2.96
N ASN A 232 -19.05 -28.75 3.55
CA ASN A 232 -20.30 -28.11 3.16
C ASN A 232 -20.25 -27.42 1.80
N ALA A 233 -19.08 -27.16 1.21
CA ALA A 233 -18.99 -26.62 -0.15
C ALA A 233 -19.66 -27.53 -1.21
N SER A 234 -19.77 -28.84 -0.92
CA SER A 234 -20.46 -29.80 -1.79
C SER A 234 -21.98 -29.69 -1.75
N SER A 235 -22.56 -29.30 -0.60
CA SER A 235 -24.02 -29.21 -0.38
C SER A 235 -24.54 -27.77 -0.48
N ALA A 236 -23.87 -26.82 0.15
CA ALA A 236 -24.21 -25.39 0.14
C ALA A 236 -23.64 -24.65 -1.09
N GLY A 237 -22.76 -25.29 -1.85
CA GLY A 237 -22.15 -24.75 -3.06
C GLY A 237 -20.81 -24.05 -2.81
N ARG A 238 -19.98 -24.00 -3.86
CA ARG A 238 -18.64 -23.43 -3.80
C ARG A 238 -18.65 -21.91 -3.59
N GLU A 239 -19.65 -21.21 -4.12
CA GLU A 239 -19.83 -19.75 -3.91
C GLU A 239 -20.07 -19.41 -2.43
N TRP A 240 -20.81 -20.26 -1.71
CA TRP A 240 -21.05 -20.07 -0.28
C TRP A 240 -19.75 -20.19 0.53
N ALA A 241 -18.95 -21.22 0.25
CA ALA A 241 -17.67 -21.45 0.92
C ALA A 241 -16.65 -20.35 0.55
N TRP A 242 -16.60 -19.95 -0.72
CA TRP A 242 -15.82 -18.80 -1.21
C TRP A 242 -16.12 -17.54 -0.41
N GLY A 243 -17.39 -17.14 -0.34
CA GLY A 243 -17.79 -15.92 0.36
C GLY A 243 -17.47 -15.95 1.87
N LEU A 244 -17.53 -17.12 2.49
CA LEU A 244 -17.22 -17.29 3.91
C LEU A 244 -15.71 -17.21 4.16
N LEU A 245 -14.93 -17.99 3.41
CA LEU A 245 -13.48 -18.07 3.55
C LEU A 245 -12.79 -16.77 3.14
N CYS A 246 -13.26 -16.06 2.11
CA CYS A 246 -12.74 -14.72 1.76
C CYS A 246 -12.95 -13.73 2.92
N ARG A 247 -14.11 -13.75 3.58
CA ARG A 247 -14.33 -12.87 4.75
C ARG A 247 -13.49 -13.24 5.95
N LEU A 248 -13.30 -14.53 6.21
CA LEU A 248 -12.35 -14.98 7.24
C LEU A 248 -10.93 -14.52 6.89
N LEU A 249 -10.53 -14.50 5.62
CA LEU A 249 -9.21 -14.03 5.22
C LEU A 249 -9.06 -12.51 5.35
N ASP A 250 -10.07 -11.76 4.91
CA ASP A 250 -9.98 -10.31 4.69
C ASP A 250 -10.36 -9.45 5.89
N ARG A 251 -11.32 -9.90 6.71
CA ARG A 251 -11.83 -9.11 7.84
C ARG A 251 -10.88 -9.13 9.03
N ARG A 252 -11.03 -8.15 9.90
CA ARG A 252 -10.31 -8.03 11.17
C ARG A 252 -11.28 -8.37 12.29
N TYR A 253 -10.86 -9.29 13.15
CA TYR A 253 -11.66 -9.90 14.21
C TYR A 253 -10.73 -10.59 15.21
N ASP A 254 -11.26 -10.86 16.39
CA ASP A 254 -10.55 -11.53 17.48
C ASP A 254 -10.37 -13.02 17.18
N THR A 255 -9.13 -13.51 17.26
CA THR A 255 -8.80 -14.93 17.08
C THR A 255 -8.65 -15.68 18.40
N GLY A 256 -8.94 -15.03 19.54
CA GLY A 256 -8.82 -15.61 20.87
C GLY A 256 -7.40 -16.02 21.19
N SER A 257 -7.23 -17.29 21.57
CA SER A 257 -5.92 -17.86 21.83
C SER A 257 -5.14 -18.19 20.56
N LEU A 258 -5.76 -18.24 19.37
CA LEU A 258 -5.07 -18.65 18.15
C LEU A 258 -4.13 -17.55 17.64
N ARG A 259 -2.91 -17.93 17.26
CA ARG A 259 -1.99 -17.04 16.55
C ARG A 259 -2.61 -16.60 15.22
N ARG A 260 -2.90 -15.31 15.09
CA ARG A 260 -3.58 -14.75 13.90
C ARG A 260 -2.88 -15.07 12.58
N SER A 261 -1.56 -14.90 12.48
CA SER A 261 -0.82 -15.15 11.24
C SER A 261 -0.94 -16.62 10.78
N ARG A 262 -0.90 -17.55 11.72
CA ARG A 262 -1.05 -18.99 11.51
C ARG A 262 -2.50 -19.38 11.19
N TRP A 263 -3.46 -18.72 11.84
CA TRP A 263 -4.89 -18.90 11.54
C TRP A 263 -5.19 -18.48 10.11
N LEU A 264 -4.75 -17.28 9.70
CA LEU A 264 -4.95 -16.79 8.33
C LEU A 264 -4.24 -17.65 7.29
N ASP A 265 -3.06 -18.20 7.60
CA ASP A 265 -2.39 -19.19 6.76
C ASP A 265 -3.23 -20.47 6.55
N SER A 266 -3.94 -20.90 7.59
CA SER A 266 -4.85 -22.05 7.54
C SER A 266 -6.12 -21.74 6.73
N VAL A 267 -6.73 -20.57 6.95
CA VAL A 267 -7.88 -20.07 6.19
C VAL A 267 -7.55 -19.97 4.70
N GLU A 268 -6.39 -19.38 4.35
CA GLU A 268 -5.94 -19.23 2.96
C GLU A 268 -5.69 -20.60 2.30
N THR A 269 -5.15 -21.57 3.05
CA THR A 269 -5.01 -22.96 2.57
C THR A 269 -6.38 -23.57 2.23
N SER A 270 -7.35 -23.41 3.14
CA SER A 270 -8.71 -23.92 2.96
C SER A 270 -9.42 -23.30 1.75
N LEU A 271 -9.27 -21.99 1.60
CA LEU A 271 -9.80 -21.22 0.46
C LEU A 271 -9.22 -21.70 -0.87
N ILE A 272 -7.89 -21.78 -0.96
CA ILE A 272 -7.20 -22.24 -2.17
C ILE A 272 -7.61 -23.67 -2.52
N ARG A 273 -7.68 -24.57 -1.54
CA ARG A 273 -8.07 -25.98 -1.76
C ARG A 273 -9.50 -26.07 -2.31
N THR A 274 -10.44 -25.34 -1.70
CA THR A 274 -11.86 -25.30 -2.11
C THR A 274 -12.04 -24.83 -3.55
N ILE A 275 -11.30 -23.78 -3.94
CA ILE A 275 -11.46 -23.12 -5.24
C ILE A 275 -10.66 -23.83 -6.33
N SER A 276 -9.46 -24.33 -6.02
CA SER A 276 -8.64 -25.10 -6.97
C SER A 276 -9.33 -26.38 -7.43
N ALA A 277 -10.25 -26.93 -6.61
CA ALA A 277 -11.08 -28.08 -6.98
C ALA A 277 -11.89 -27.83 -8.27
N ALA A 278 -12.21 -26.57 -8.61
CA ALA A 278 -12.92 -26.21 -9.84
C ALA A 278 -12.20 -26.68 -11.13
N ARG A 279 -10.89 -26.94 -11.07
CA ARG A 279 -10.13 -27.51 -12.20
C ARG A 279 -10.55 -28.94 -12.53
N HIS A 280 -10.91 -29.74 -11.54
CA HIS A 280 -11.27 -31.14 -11.74
C HIS A 280 -12.76 -31.44 -11.49
N GLN A 281 -13.44 -30.50 -10.82
CA GLN A 281 -14.86 -30.57 -10.46
C GLN A 281 -15.50 -29.19 -10.74
N PRO A 282 -15.67 -28.81 -12.01
CA PRO A 282 -16.37 -27.57 -12.35
C PRO A 282 -17.81 -27.60 -11.84
N CYS A 283 -18.35 -26.43 -11.52
CA CYS A 283 -19.75 -26.23 -11.13
C CYS A 283 -20.32 -24.99 -11.83
N ASP A 284 -21.59 -24.69 -11.62
CA ASP A 284 -22.27 -23.57 -12.28
C ASP A 284 -21.60 -22.22 -11.98
N ASP A 285 -21.02 -22.07 -10.78
CA ASP A 285 -20.35 -20.84 -10.34
C ASP A 285 -18.86 -20.77 -10.68
N PHE A 286 -18.15 -21.90 -10.80
CA PHE A 286 -16.68 -21.94 -10.97
C PHE A 286 -16.22 -23.04 -11.92
N THR A 287 -15.31 -22.68 -12.81
CA THR A 287 -14.49 -23.63 -13.58
C THR A 287 -13.02 -23.27 -13.50
N GLY A 288 -12.13 -24.26 -13.42
CA GLY A 288 -10.69 -24.02 -13.42
C GLY A 288 -10.08 -24.05 -14.81
N GLN A 289 -9.04 -23.25 -15.03
CA GLN A 289 -8.18 -23.38 -16.20
C GLN A 289 -7.36 -24.67 -16.10
N MET A 290 -7.48 -25.54 -17.11
CA MET A 290 -6.84 -26.87 -17.09
C MET A 290 -5.34 -26.82 -17.31
N THR A 291 -4.87 -26.00 -18.24
CA THR A 291 -3.46 -25.78 -18.57
C THR A 291 -3.29 -24.37 -19.08
N PRO A 292 -2.08 -23.79 -19.05
CA PRO A 292 -1.85 -22.48 -19.63
C PRO A 292 -2.35 -22.40 -21.08
N GLY A 293 -3.11 -21.35 -21.39
CA GLY A 293 -3.71 -21.13 -22.71
C GLY A 293 -4.98 -21.94 -23.00
N HIS A 294 -5.43 -22.80 -22.09
CA HIS A 294 -6.75 -23.43 -22.17
C HIS A 294 -7.84 -22.40 -21.83
N ARG A 295 -8.73 -22.13 -22.79
CA ARG A 295 -9.76 -21.08 -22.68
C ARG A 295 -11.13 -21.68 -23.01
N PRO A 296 -11.77 -22.36 -22.03
CA PRO A 296 -13.10 -22.92 -22.23
C PRO A 296 -14.12 -21.77 -22.42
N ALA A 297 -15.30 -22.04 -22.98
CA ALA A 297 -16.37 -21.06 -22.98
C ALA A 297 -17.05 -21.01 -21.60
N PRO A 298 -17.49 -19.83 -21.11
CA PRO A 298 -18.27 -19.75 -19.89
C PRO A 298 -19.65 -20.41 -20.08
N ALA A 299 -20.13 -21.11 -19.05
CA ALA A 299 -21.48 -21.68 -19.04
C ALA A 299 -22.55 -20.59 -18.77
N SER A 300 -22.17 -19.50 -18.12
CA SER A 300 -23.02 -18.33 -17.86
C SER A 300 -22.18 -17.08 -17.62
N ASP A 301 -22.79 -15.89 -17.71
CA ASP A 301 -22.14 -14.60 -17.37
C ASP A 301 -21.75 -14.48 -15.88
N ALA A 302 -22.31 -15.34 -15.03
CA ALA A 302 -22.04 -15.39 -13.60
C ALA A 302 -20.89 -16.36 -13.25
N GLN A 303 -20.54 -17.28 -14.15
CA GLN A 303 -19.50 -18.28 -13.89
C GLN A 303 -18.12 -17.61 -13.84
N ARG A 304 -17.32 -18.00 -12.85
CA ARG A 304 -15.93 -17.57 -12.66
C ARG A 304 -14.96 -18.57 -13.25
N ILE A 305 -13.94 -18.07 -13.95
CA ILE A 305 -12.76 -18.87 -14.27
C ILE A 305 -11.69 -18.71 -13.17
N VAL A 306 -11.27 -19.83 -12.62
CA VAL A 306 -10.18 -19.93 -11.65
C VAL A 306 -8.87 -20.16 -12.42
N VAL A 307 -7.90 -19.26 -12.23
CA VAL A 307 -6.60 -19.29 -12.89
C VAL A 307 -5.49 -19.40 -11.85
N ASP A 308 -4.69 -20.45 -11.94
CA ASP A 308 -3.44 -20.55 -11.17
C ASP A 308 -2.38 -19.69 -11.86
N ALA A 309 -1.87 -18.68 -11.16
CA ALA A 309 -0.92 -17.73 -11.71
C ALA A 309 0.49 -18.31 -11.86
N ARG A 310 0.89 -19.32 -11.06
CA ARG A 310 2.29 -19.80 -10.99
C ARG A 310 2.93 -20.21 -12.32
N PRO A 311 2.21 -20.84 -13.27
CA PRO A 311 2.80 -21.20 -14.56
C PRO A 311 3.14 -20.00 -15.46
N TYR A 312 2.63 -18.80 -15.14
CA TYR A 312 2.80 -17.61 -15.96
C TYR A 312 4.00 -16.78 -15.47
N PRO A 313 4.79 -16.18 -16.39
CA PRO A 313 5.79 -15.20 -15.99
C PRO A 313 5.12 -13.90 -15.48
N PRO A 314 5.79 -13.16 -14.58
CA PRO A 314 5.26 -11.90 -14.06
C PRO A 314 5.00 -10.83 -15.12
N GLU A 315 5.74 -10.85 -16.23
CA GLU A 315 5.66 -9.92 -17.36
C GLU A 315 6.09 -10.59 -18.68
N GLY A 316 5.97 -9.86 -19.79
CA GLY A 316 6.31 -10.37 -21.12
C GLY A 316 5.12 -10.90 -21.92
N THR A 317 5.41 -11.47 -23.09
CA THR A 317 4.39 -11.88 -24.08
C THR A 317 3.53 -13.07 -23.63
N ASP A 318 4.06 -13.89 -22.73
CA ASP A 318 3.37 -15.05 -22.17
C ASP A 318 2.82 -14.78 -20.77
N SER A 319 2.77 -13.52 -20.35
CA SER A 319 2.35 -13.13 -18.98
C SER A 319 0.90 -13.46 -18.67
N LEU A 320 0.62 -13.59 -17.37
CA LEU A 320 -0.74 -13.77 -16.85
C LEU A 320 -1.69 -12.67 -17.36
N ALA A 321 -1.25 -11.42 -17.37
CA ALA A 321 -2.07 -10.30 -17.82
C ALA A 321 -2.61 -10.49 -19.26
N LEU A 322 -1.76 -10.95 -20.18
CA LEU A 322 -2.17 -11.21 -21.56
C LEU A 322 -3.08 -12.44 -21.69
N GLU A 323 -2.90 -13.45 -20.84
CA GLU A 323 -3.83 -14.57 -20.77
C GLU A 323 -5.23 -14.10 -20.32
N LEU A 324 -5.32 -13.24 -19.31
CA LEU A 324 -6.59 -12.72 -18.82
C LEU A 324 -7.32 -11.91 -19.90
N VAL A 325 -6.59 -11.10 -20.68
CA VAL A 325 -7.14 -10.42 -21.86
C VAL A 325 -7.65 -11.42 -22.90
N ALA A 326 -6.94 -12.52 -23.12
CA ALA A 326 -7.34 -13.54 -24.07
C ALA A 326 -8.58 -14.33 -23.59
N LEU A 327 -8.68 -14.62 -22.30
CA LEU A 327 -9.87 -15.21 -21.68
C LEU A 327 -11.06 -14.26 -21.76
N HIS A 328 -10.85 -12.96 -21.53
CA HIS A 328 -11.90 -11.96 -21.69
C HIS A 328 -12.45 -11.91 -23.12
N LYS A 329 -11.56 -11.94 -24.12
CA LYS A 329 -11.95 -12.05 -25.53
C LYS A 329 -12.69 -13.35 -25.86
N ALA A 330 -12.50 -14.40 -25.06
CA ALA A 330 -13.24 -15.66 -25.16
C ALA A 330 -14.60 -15.63 -24.43
N GLY A 331 -14.99 -14.50 -23.83
CA GLY A 331 -16.29 -14.30 -23.19
C GLY A 331 -16.25 -14.28 -21.66
N TRP A 332 -15.10 -14.49 -21.02
CA TRP A 332 -15.00 -14.46 -19.56
C TRP A 332 -15.08 -13.04 -19.01
N ASN A 333 -15.96 -12.86 -18.03
CA ASN A 333 -16.10 -11.59 -17.31
C ASN A 333 -15.81 -11.70 -15.82
N ARG A 334 -15.68 -12.91 -15.26
CA ARG A 334 -15.37 -13.07 -13.84
C ARG A 334 -14.18 -14.00 -13.63
N PHE A 335 -13.22 -13.54 -12.86
CA PHE A 335 -11.90 -14.17 -12.71
C PHE A 335 -11.56 -14.33 -11.23
N VAL A 336 -11.01 -15.49 -10.87
CA VAL A 336 -10.36 -15.70 -9.58
C VAL A 336 -8.93 -16.12 -9.85
N LEU A 337 -7.98 -15.29 -9.43
CA LEU A 337 -6.56 -15.54 -9.62
C LEU A 337 -5.97 -16.08 -8.33
N LEU A 338 -5.40 -17.27 -8.39
CA LEU A 338 -4.74 -17.93 -7.26
C LEU A 338 -3.22 -17.80 -7.40
N HIS A 339 -2.53 -17.75 -6.26
CA HIS A 339 -1.07 -17.84 -6.17
C HIS A 339 -0.31 -16.75 -6.96
N CYS A 340 -0.84 -15.52 -6.99
CA CYS A 340 -0.07 -14.43 -7.57
C CYS A 340 1.24 -14.22 -6.79
N ARG A 341 2.36 -14.08 -7.51
CA ARG A 341 3.69 -13.81 -6.92
C ARG A 341 4.46 -12.79 -7.78
N GLY A 342 4.09 -11.52 -7.64
CA GLY A 342 4.70 -10.41 -8.37
C GLY A 342 4.18 -10.21 -9.80
N HIS A 343 3.12 -10.91 -10.21
CA HIS A 343 2.52 -10.73 -11.53
C HIS A 343 2.03 -9.30 -11.72
N ARG A 344 2.46 -8.68 -12.82
CA ARG A 344 2.22 -7.26 -13.12
C ARG A 344 1.05 -7.11 -14.08
N PHE A 345 0.49 -5.90 -14.14
CA PHE A 345 -0.50 -5.50 -15.15
C PHE A 345 -1.82 -6.30 -15.15
N ILE A 346 -2.18 -6.96 -14.05
CA ILE A 346 -3.47 -7.64 -13.91
C ILE A 346 -4.60 -6.61 -14.04
N GLY A 347 -5.59 -6.89 -14.91
CA GLY A 347 -6.69 -5.97 -15.20
C GLY A 347 -6.41 -4.96 -16.32
N ASN A 348 -5.23 -5.03 -16.96
CA ASN A 348 -4.83 -4.08 -18.00
C ASN A 348 -5.10 -4.66 -19.39
N GLY A 349 -5.40 -3.79 -20.37
CA GLY A 349 -5.52 -4.18 -21.77
C GLY A 349 -6.83 -4.88 -22.16
N PHE A 350 -7.83 -4.89 -21.26
CA PHE A 350 -9.17 -5.43 -21.53
C PHE A 350 -9.97 -4.59 -22.55
N GLY A 351 -9.56 -3.33 -22.77
CA GLY A 351 -10.25 -2.39 -23.64
C GLY A 351 -11.15 -1.41 -22.86
N PRO A 352 -11.91 -0.55 -23.55
CA PRO A 352 -12.88 0.33 -22.92
C PRO A 352 -14.11 -0.43 -22.43
N ASP A 353 -14.91 0.22 -21.58
CA ASP A 353 -16.27 -0.23 -21.18
C ASP A 353 -16.34 -1.64 -20.56
N THR A 354 -15.39 -1.94 -19.66
CA THR A 354 -15.30 -3.20 -18.90
C THR A 354 -16.29 -3.30 -17.73
N SER A 355 -17.42 -2.60 -17.81
CA SER A 355 -18.48 -2.69 -16.80
C SER A 355 -19.06 -4.10 -16.77
N GLY A 356 -19.04 -4.74 -15.60
CA GLY A 356 -19.45 -6.14 -15.43
C GLY A 356 -18.29 -7.14 -15.42
N VAL A 357 -17.05 -6.71 -15.69
CA VAL A 357 -15.86 -7.51 -15.44
C VAL A 357 -15.50 -7.46 -13.95
N GLU A 358 -15.24 -8.62 -13.35
CA GLU A 358 -14.84 -8.76 -11.94
C GLU A 358 -13.58 -9.64 -11.83
N ILE A 359 -12.58 -9.18 -11.09
CA ILE A 359 -11.33 -9.91 -10.86
C ILE A 359 -11.03 -9.94 -9.36
N ASP A 360 -11.03 -11.14 -8.79
CA ASP A 360 -10.58 -11.40 -7.42
C ASP A 360 -9.15 -11.96 -7.46
N VAL A 361 -8.24 -11.36 -6.69
CA VAL A 361 -6.81 -11.65 -6.74
C VAL A 361 -6.28 -12.10 -5.39
N LEU A 362 -5.74 -13.32 -5.34
CA LEU A 362 -5.15 -13.94 -4.15
C LEU A 362 -3.64 -14.16 -4.31
N GLY A 363 -2.93 -13.94 -3.21
CA GLY A 363 -1.47 -13.93 -3.16
C GLY A 363 -0.93 -12.50 -3.16
N ALA A 364 0.19 -12.29 -3.83
CA ALA A 364 0.89 -11.01 -3.87
C ALA A 364 1.09 -10.53 -5.31
N VAL A 365 0.44 -9.42 -5.67
CA VAL A 365 0.58 -8.81 -7.01
C VAL A 365 1.83 -7.96 -7.11
N GLY A 366 2.32 -7.79 -8.34
CA GLY A 366 3.32 -6.78 -8.68
C GLY A 366 2.67 -5.46 -9.09
N ASP A 367 3.47 -4.59 -9.71
CA ASP A 367 3.02 -3.27 -10.17
C ASP A 367 1.80 -3.29 -11.10
N TYR A 368 1.13 -2.14 -11.16
CA TYR A 368 0.12 -1.80 -12.17
C TYR A 368 -1.16 -2.63 -12.13
N LEU A 369 -1.54 -3.17 -10.97
CA LEU A 369 -2.86 -3.78 -10.77
C LEU A 369 -3.97 -2.77 -11.12
N GLY A 370 -4.85 -3.13 -12.06
CA GLY A 370 -5.98 -2.30 -12.48
C GLY A 370 -5.59 -1.00 -13.19
N SER A 371 -4.39 -0.93 -13.77
CA SER A 371 -3.97 0.25 -14.50
C SER A 371 -4.68 0.37 -15.85
N GLY A 372 -5.19 1.57 -16.14
CA GLY A 372 -5.95 1.85 -17.36
C GLY A 372 -7.30 1.16 -17.42
N SER A 373 -7.79 0.58 -16.31
CA SER A 373 -9.08 -0.07 -16.30
C SER A 373 -10.24 0.94 -16.42
N ASP A 374 -11.31 0.53 -17.08
CA ASP A 374 -12.46 1.37 -17.41
C ASP A 374 -13.78 0.63 -17.17
N GLY A 375 -14.18 0.52 -15.91
CA GLY A 375 -15.50 0.03 -15.49
C GLY A 375 -15.48 -1.22 -14.62
N MET A 376 -14.44 -2.04 -14.70
CA MET A 376 -14.34 -3.29 -13.97
C MET A 376 -14.25 -3.13 -12.44
N ARG A 377 -14.56 -4.23 -11.75
CA ARG A 377 -14.31 -4.39 -10.33
C ARG A 377 -13.07 -5.24 -10.10
N ILE A 378 -12.14 -4.78 -9.28
CA ILE A 378 -10.96 -5.55 -8.87
C ILE A 378 -10.91 -5.62 -7.35
N THR A 379 -10.81 -6.82 -6.80
CA THR A 379 -10.62 -7.08 -5.37
C THR A 379 -9.26 -7.72 -5.15
N MET A 380 -8.40 -7.06 -4.37
CA MET A 380 -7.12 -7.59 -3.93
C MET A 380 -7.25 -8.12 -2.50
N HIS A 381 -7.17 -9.44 -2.32
CA HIS A 381 -7.25 -10.13 -1.02
C HIS A 381 -5.90 -10.10 -0.29
N GLY A 382 -5.40 -8.90 -0.02
CA GLY A 382 -4.08 -8.68 0.56
C GLY A 382 -3.51 -7.32 0.17
N ASN A 383 -2.18 -7.23 0.16
CA ASN A 383 -1.48 -5.99 -0.19
C ASN A 383 -1.23 -5.91 -1.70
N ALA A 384 -1.16 -4.69 -2.22
CA ALA A 384 -0.79 -4.44 -3.61
C ALA A 384 0.49 -3.60 -3.68
N GLN A 385 1.23 -3.73 -4.78
CA GLN A 385 2.51 -3.03 -4.97
C GLN A 385 2.31 -1.61 -5.52
N ASP A 386 3.24 -1.12 -6.34
CA ASP A 386 3.26 0.26 -6.81
C ASP A 386 2.33 0.45 -8.02
N GLN A 387 1.93 1.70 -8.25
CA GLN A 387 1.19 2.14 -9.44
C GLN A 387 -0.14 1.42 -9.68
N VAL A 388 -0.70 0.81 -8.64
CA VAL A 388 -2.06 0.27 -8.62
C VAL A 388 -3.04 1.39 -9.00
N ALA A 389 -4.05 1.06 -9.81
CA ALA A 389 -5.03 2.03 -10.32
C ALA A 389 -4.42 3.21 -11.13
N GLN A 390 -3.20 3.09 -11.64
CA GLN A 390 -2.64 4.12 -12.51
C GLN A 390 -3.56 4.36 -13.70
N ILE A 391 -3.90 5.63 -13.97
CA ILE A 391 -4.82 6.10 -15.02
C ILE A 391 -6.19 5.38 -15.00
N HIS A 392 -6.60 4.83 -13.85
CA HIS A 392 -7.91 4.20 -13.66
C HIS A 392 -9.03 5.19 -14.01
N LYS A 393 -9.90 4.82 -14.95
CA LYS A 393 -10.91 5.72 -15.51
C LYS A 393 -12.24 5.65 -14.77
N SER A 394 -12.71 4.43 -14.54
CA SER A 394 -13.99 4.15 -13.88
C SER A 394 -14.00 2.71 -13.35
N GLY A 395 -14.98 2.37 -12.52
CA GLY A 395 -15.08 1.06 -11.86
C GLY A 395 -14.86 1.15 -10.35
N GLU A 396 -14.51 0.01 -9.75
CA GLU A 396 -14.26 -0.09 -8.31
C GLU A 396 -13.04 -0.96 -8.04
N LEU A 397 -12.05 -0.44 -7.30
CA LEU A 397 -10.87 -1.21 -6.87
C LEU A 397 -10.83 -1.23 -5.34
N VAL A 398 -10.70 -2.43 -4.78
CA VAL A 398 -10.71 -2.69 -3.33
C VAL A 398 -9.44 -3.44 -2.97
N VAL A 399 -8.68 -2.94 -2.00
CA VAL A 399 -7.47 -3.59 -1.47
C VAL A 399 -7.66 -3.89 0.02
N HIS A 400 -7.60 -5.17 0.39
CA HIS A 400 -7.76 -5.66 1.78
C HIS A 400 -6.46 -5.60 2.60
N GLY A 401 -5.48 -4.82 2.13
CA GLY A 401 -4.20 -4.55 2.78
C GLY A 401 -3.72 -3.13 2.46
N ASP A 402 -2.40 -2.98 2.44
CA ASP A 402 -1.66 -1.78 2.07
C ASP A 402 -1.43 -1.68 0.56
N VAL A 403 -1.14 -0.47 0.07
CA VAL A 403 -0.75 -0.19 -1.31
C VAL A 403 0.60 0.53 -1.37
N GLY A 404 1.38 0.22 -2.42
CA GLY A 404 2.67 0.83 -2.67
C GLY A 404 2.63 2.26 -3.19
N GLN A 405 3.75 2.70 -3.76
CA GLN A 405 3.98 4.05 -4.28
C GLN A 405 3.05 4.39 -5.43
N CYS A 406 2.71 5.67 -5.58
CA CYS A 406 1.98 6.19 -6.74
C CYS A 406 0.62 5.50 -6.97
N TYR A 407 -0.04 5.03 -5.90
CA TYR A 407 -1.42 4.52 -5.96
C TYR A 407 -2.34 5.53 -6.64
N GLY A 408 -3.04 5.14 -7.70
CA GLY A 408 -3.95 6.03 -8.43
C GLY A 408 -3.27 7.13 -9.23
N TYR A 409 -1.98 6.97 -9.60
CA TYR A 409 -1.25 7.92 -10.45
C TYR A 409 -2.08 8.30 -11.68
N GLY A 410 -2.41 9.58 -11.84
CA GLY A 410 -3.13 10.06 -13.03
C GLY A 410 -4.55 9.52 -13.20
N ALA A 411 -5.15 8.90 -12.15
CA ALA A 411 -6.51 8.39 -12.18
C ALA A 411 -7.52 9.46 -12.63
N LYS A 412 -8.56 9.05 -13.35
CA LYS A 412 -9.58 9.95 -13.94
C LYS A 412 -10.94 9.88 -13.23
N GLY A 413 -11.21 8.80 -12.51
CA GLY A 413 -12.52 8.52 -11.93
C GLY A 413 -12.52 7.22 -11.12
N GLY A 414 -13.70 6.67 -10.89
CA GLY A 414 -13.87 5.40 -10.16
C GLY A 414 -13.94 5.55 -8.64
N ARG A 415 -14.15 4.42 -7.97
CA ARG A 415 -14.18 4.31 -6.50
C ARG A 415 -13.05 3.40 -6.04
N LEU A 416 -12.22 3.91 -5.13
CA LEU A 416 -10.96 3.30 -4.75
C LEU A 416 -10.94 3.13 -3.22
N PHE A 417 -10.72 1.91 -2.73
CA PHE A 417 -10.79 1.58 -1.30
C PHE A 417 -9.55 0.82 -0.84
N VAL A 418 -8.93 1.28 0.24
CA VAL A 418 -7.75 0.65 0.85
C VAL A 418 -8.01 0.41 2.34
N LEU A 419 -7.88 -0.84 2.79
CA LEU A 419 -8.04 -1.21 4.20
C LEU A 419 -6.88 -0.66 5.06
N GLY A 420 -5.66 -0.75 4.54
CA GLY A 420 -4.46 -0.33 5.24
C GLY A 420 -4.00 1.06 4.84
N ASN A 421 -2.70 1.19 4.68
CA ASN A 421 -1.96 2.39 4.36
C ASN A 421 -1.65 2.49 2.87
N ALA A 422 -1.41 3.70 2.39
CA ALA A 422 -0.72 3.96 1.14
C ALA A 422 0.72 4.41 1.40
N ALA A 423 1.64 4.07 0.51
CA ALA A 423 3.01 4.57 0.57
C ALA A 423 3.09 6.03 0.07
N GLY A 424 4.18 6.42 -0.60
CA GLY A 424 4.40 7.77 -1.10
C GLY A 424 3.62 8.10 -2.38
N ARG A 425 3.31 9.39 -2.55
CA ARG A 425 2.66 9.98 -3.74
C ARG A 425 1.31 9.36 -4.17
N PRO A 426 0.43 8.89 -3.25
CA PRO A 426 -0.89 8.42 -3.66
C PRO A 426 -1.69 9.57 -4.31
N MET A 427 -2.42 9.25 -5.37
CA MET A 427 -3.27 10.13 -6.17
C MET A 427 -2.54 11.29 -6.86
N ILE A 428 -1.23 11.17 -7.05
CA ILE A 428 -0.47 12.17 -7.79
C ILE A 428 -1.01 12.35 -9.21
N ASN A 429 -1.13 13.59 -9.67
CA ASN A 429 -1.64 13.97 -11.01
C ASN A 429 -3.04 13.45 -11.33
N ALA A 430 -3.81 12.96 -10.35
CA ALA A 430 -5.17 12.50 -10.60
C ALA A 430 -6.10 13.68 -10.91
N VAL A 431 -7.04 13.44 -11.83
CA VAL A 431 -7.93 14.45 -12.41
C VAL A 431 -9.35 13.93 -12.48
N GLY A 432 -10.33 14.76 -12.82
CA GLY A 432 -11.70 14.29 -13.04
C GLY A 432 -12.42 13.97 -11.74
N SER A 433 -12.86 12.73 -11.54
CA SER A 433 -13.81 12.35 -10.48
C SER A 433 -13.41 11.16 -9.57
N PRO A 434 -12.12 10.86 -9.31
CA PRO A 434 -11.75 9.73 -8.46
C PRO A 434 -12.23 9.95 -7.02
N LYS A 435 -12.86 8.93 -6.44
CA LYS A 435 -13.32 8.95 -5.04
C LYS A 435 -12.58 7.88 -4.26
N VAL A 436 -11.82 8.29 -3.25
CA VAL A 436 -10.85 7.41 -2.59
C VAL A 436 -11.13 7.34 -1.09
N VAL A 437 -11.02 6.15 -0.50
CA VAL A 437 -10.99 5.95 0.96
C VAL A 437 -9.74 5.16 1.32
N ILE A 438 -8.90 5.73 2.19
CA ILE A 438 -7.75 5.08 2.81
C ILE A 438 -8.04 5.00 4.31
N ASN A 439 -8.20 3.79 4.86
CA ASN A 439 -8.57 3.64 6.26
C ASN A 439 -7.39 3.84 7.21
N GLY A 440 -6.19 3.42 6.79
CA GLY A 440 -4.94 3.74 7.46
C GLY A 440 -4.52 5.17 7.19
N THR A 441 -3.25 5.32 6.81
CA THR A 441 -2.64 6.60 6.49
C THR A 441 -1.94 6.58 5.13
N ALA A 442 -1.25 7.65 4.80
CA ALA A 442 -0.37 7.77 3.66
C ALA A 442 0.99 8.32 4.12
N LEU A 443 2.05 8.00 3.39
CA LEU A 443 3.34 8.68 3.54
C LEU A 443 3.29 10.04 2.82
N ASP A 444 4.42 10.55 2.35
CA ASP A 444 4.51 11.90 1.80
C ASP A 444 3.77 12.10 0.47
N TYR A 445 3.44 13.35 0.16
CA TYR A 445 2.90 13.81 -1.13
C TYR A 445 1.53 13.21 -1.52
N LEU A 446 0.68 12.89 -0.54
CA LEU A 446 -0.70 12.51 -0.85
C LEU A 446 -1.41 13.63 -1.63
N ALA A 447 -1.95 13.25 -2.79
CA ALA A 447 -2.67 14.10 -3.72
C ALA A 447 -1.84 15.31 -4.22
N GLU A 448 -0.54 15.08 -4.49
CA GLU A 448 0.30 16.01 -5.24
C GLU A 448 -0.26 16.27 -6.65
N SER A 449 -0.32 17.53 -7.08
CA SER A 449 -0.86 17.94 -8.38
C SER A 449 -2.26 17.37 -8.65
N PHE A 450 -3.11 17.31 -7.62
CA PHE A 450 -4.49 16.85 -7.75
C PHE A 450 -5.35 17.90 -8.47
N MET A 451 -5.98 17.52 -9.58
CA MET A 451 -6.74 18.40 -10.46
C MET A 451 -8.16 17.86 -10.67
N ALA A 452 -8.77 17.35 -9.59
CA ALA A 452 -10.03 16.64 -9.65
C ALA A 452 -11.29 17.52 -9.53
N GLY A 453 -11.21 18.84 -9.76
CA GLY A 453 -12.38 19.73 -9.71
C GLY A 453 -13.10 19.78 -8.34
N ASP A 454 -14.27 20.41 -8.25
CA ASP A 454 -14.99 20.57 -6.96
C ASP A 454 -15.79 19.29 -6.61
N PRO A 455 -15.54 18.62 -5.46
CA PRO A 455 -16.30 17.45 -5.03
C PRO A 455 -17.81 17.64 -5.03
N LEU A 456 -18.28 18.85 -4.70
CA LEU A 456 -19.70 19.20 -4.65
C LEU A 456 -20.33 19.35 -6.05
N LYS A 457 -19.51 19.35 -7.09
CA LYS A 457 -19.91 19.42 -8.51
C LYS A 457 -19.48 18.16 -9.27
N GLY A 458 -19.31 17.04 -8.56
CA GLY A 458 -18.93 15.75 -9.15
C GLY A 458 -17.42 15.56 -9.37
N GLY A 459 -16.59 16.46 -8.83
CA GLY A 459 -15.15 16.29 -8.77
C GLY A 459 -14.70 15.17 -7.83
N GLY A 460 -13.40 14.87 -7.86
CA GLY A 460 -12.77 13.85 -7.05
C GLY A 460 -12.32 14.34 -5.66
N PHE A 461 -12.17 13.38 -4.75
CA PHE A 461 -11.72 13.63 -3.39
C PHE A 461 -11.07 12.39 -2.78
N VAL A 462 -10.28 12.61 -1.73
CA VAL A 462 -9.68 11.55 -0.92
C VAL A 462 -10.22 11.63 0.51
N VAL A 463 -10.55 10.49 1.10
CA VAL A 463 -10.82 10.35 2.53
C VAL A 463 -9.66 9.60 3.18
N ILE A 464 -9.12 10.13 4.27
CA ILE A 464 -8.10 9.45 5.08
C ILE A 464 -8.61 9.31 6.52
N ASN A 465 -8.74 8.08 7.02
CA ASN A 465 -9.34 7.83 8.33
C ASN A 465 -8.31 7.79 9.47
N GLY A 466 -7.03 7.50 9.18
CA GLY A 466 -5.99 7.47 10.20
C GLY A 466 -6.25 6.43 11.29
N MET A 467 -6.70 5.23 10.90
CA MET A 467 -7.06 4.14 11.81
C MET A 467 -6.20 2.90 11.54
N ARG A 468 -5.95 2.10 12.56
CA ARG A 468 -5.37 0.76 12.42
C ARG A 468 -6.17 -0.24 13.23
N PHE A 469 -5.93 -1.52 12.97
CA PHE A 469 -6.41 -2.59 13.83
C PHE A 469 -5.34 -2.99 14.81
N ASP A 470 -5.72 -3.32 16.05
CA ASP A 470 -4.83 -3.98 16.99
C ASP A 470 -4.79 -5.50 16.78
N GLN A 471 -4.05 -6.20 17.65
CA GLN A 471 -3.87 -7.66 17.55
C GLN A 471 -5.18 -8.45 17.72
N ARG A 472 -6.21 -7.86 18.35
CA ARG A 472 -7.55 -8.47 18.52
C ARG A 472 -8.53 -8.05 17.44
N GLY A 473 -8.07 -7.29 16.44
CA GLY A 473 -8.94 -6.80 15.38
C GLY A 473 -9.84 -5.65 15.80
N GLU A 474 -9.52 -4.95 16.90
CA GLU A 474 -10.22 -3.73 17.29
C GLU A 474 -9.67 -2.51 16.55
N LEU A 475 -10.56 -1.62 16.13
CA LEU A 475 -10.21 -0.42 15.39
C LEU A 475 -9.76 0.69 16.36
N VAL A 476 -8.51 1.14 16.22
CA VAL A 476 -7.89 2.17 17.05
C VAL A 476 -7.32 3.32 16.20
N PRO A 477 -7.36 4.57 16.68
CA PRO A 477 -6.78 5.69 15.94
C PRO A 477 -5.25 5.61 15.93
N LEU A 478 -4.66 6.07 14.83
CA LEU A 478 -3.23 6.38 14.77
C LEU A 478 -2.93 7.62 15.63
N GLU A 479 -1.66 7.75 16.07
CA GLU A 479 -1.22 8.94 16.78
C GLU A 479 -1.39 10.19 15.89
N THR A 480 -0.97 10.13 14.64
CA THR A 480 -1.29 11.16 13.65
C THR A 480 -2.09 10.53 12.51
N PRO A 481 -3.19 11.17 12.06
CA PRO A 481 -3.93 10.70 10.88
C PRO A 481 -3.08 10.67 9.61
N TYR A 482 -2.05 11.53 9.54
CA TYR A 482 -1.13 11.66 8.43
C TYR A 482 0.26 12.06 8.96
N PRO A 483 1.24 11.13 8.97
CA PRO A 483 2.60 11.42 9.42
C PRO A 483 3.46 12.11 8.36
N GLY A 484 3.04 12.09 7.09
CA GLY A 484 3.82 12.67 6.01
C GLY A 484 3.83 14.21 5.98
N GLY A 485 4.67 14.74 5.09
CA GLY A 485 4.72 16.12 4.65
C GLY A 485 4.13 16.32 3.25
N ASN A 486 4.19 17.57 2.78
CA ASN A 486 3.78 17.99 1.44
C ASN A 486 2.38 17.53 1.00
N LEU A 487 1.44 17.45 1.96
CA LEU A 487 0.06 17.07 1.71
C LEU A 487 -0.57 18.06 0.74
N PHE A 488 -1.18 17.53 -0.32
CA PHE A 488 -1.92 18.30 -1.31
C PHE A 488 -1.08 19.34 -2.08
N SER A 489 0.23 19.09 -2.19
CA SER A 489 1.18 19.91 -2.96
C SER A 489 0.69 20.18 -4.37
N LEU A 490 0.77 21.43 -4.84
CA LEU A 490 0.46 21.82 -6.22
C LEU A 490 -0.97 21.46 -6.70
N ALA A 491 -1.89 21.09 -5.80
CA ALA A 491 -3.26 20.78 -6.18
C ALA A 491 -3.97 22.03 -6.71
N SER A 492 -4.78 21.84 -7.76
CA SER A 492 -5.62 22.91 -8.35
C SER A 492 -7.12 22.59 -8.29
N GLY A 493 -7.48 21.38 -7.88
CA GLY A 493 -8.85 20.95 -7.65
C GLY A 493 -8.93 19.73 -6.73
N GLY A 494 -10.14 19.39 -6.33
CA GLY A 494 -10.45 18.31 -5.40
C GLY A 494 -10.51 18.76 -3.95
N ALA A 495 -10.71 17.79 -3.06
CA ALA A 495 -10.56 17.99 -1.62
C ALA A 495 -10.00 16.73 -0.95
N ILE A 496 -9.44 16.93 0.24
CA ILE A 496 -9.14 15.83 1.17
C ILE A 496 -10.05 15.98 2.39
N TYR A 497 -10.70 14.89 2.79
CA TYR A 497 -11.44 14.79 4.04
C TYR A 497 -10.65 13.90 5.00
N VAL A 498 -10.10 14.51 6.04
CA VAL A 498 -9.25 13.81 7.01
C VAL A 498 -9.95 13.68 8.34
N ARG A 499 -10.01 12.45 8.86
CA ARG A 499 -10.47 12.19 10.23
C ARG A 499 -9.40 12.69 11.20
N ASP A 500 -9.66 13.85 11.80
CA ASP A 500 -8.74 14.54 12.71
C ASP A 500 -9.52 15.23 13.85
N PRO A 501 -10.18 14.44 14.73
CA PRO A 501 -11.03 14.97 15.79
C PRO A 501 -10.26 15.80 16.82
N TYR A 502 -8.94 15.63 16.90
CA TYR A 502 -8.06 16.32 17.84
C TYR A 502 -7.22 17.43 17.19
N ARG A 503 -7.47 17.76 15.91
CA ARG A 503 -6.78 18.82 15.17
C ARG A 503 -5.24 18.67 15.18
N ARG A 504 -4.76 17.43 15.06
CA ARG A 504 -3.32 17.09 15.06
C ARG A 504 -2.62 17.49 13.77
N LEU A 505 -3.32 17.49 12.63
CA LEU A 505 -2.72 17.96 11.39
C LEU A 505 -2.57 19.49 11.40
N SER A 506 -1.36 19.96 11.09
CA SER A 506 -1.02 21.38 11.03
C SER A 506 -0.94 21.90 9.59
N GLU A 507 -0.98 23.22 9.43
CA GLU A 507 -0.77 23.85 8.11
C GLU A 507 0.65 23.62 7.56
N SER A 508 1.65 23.35 8.42
CA SER A 508 3.02 23.11 7.98
C SER A 508 3.19 21.78 7.22
N GLN A 509 2.24 20.86 7.36
CA GLN A 509 2.21 19.62 6.57
C GLN A 509 1.55 19.84 5.20
N LEU A 510 0.81 20.94 5.02
CA LEU A 510 0.16 21.28 3.74
C LEU A 510 1.15 22.02 2.84
N ASN A 511 1.07 21.78 1.54
CA ASN A 511 1.79 22.56 0.55
C ASN A 511 0.80 23.09 -0.48
N GLY A 512 0.42 24.37 -0.40
CA GLY A 512 -0.61 24.93 -1.29
C GLY A 512 -2.04 24.48 -1.00
N GLY A 513 -2.30 23.80 0.13
CA GLY A 513 -3.62 23.50 0.67
C GLY A 513 -3.98 24.39 1.87
N THR A 514 -5.26 24.46 2.23
CA THR A 514 -5.74 25.12 3.46
C THR A 514 -6.91 24.35 4.06
N PHE A 515 -7.05 24.39 5.38
CA PHE A 515 -8.19 23.82 6.09
C PHE A 515 -9.43 24.69 5.91
N THR A 516 -10.57 24.03 5.80
CA THR A 516 -11.89 24.66 5.80
C THR A 516 -12.89 23.78 6.56
N GLU A 517 -14.04 24.34 6.88
CA GLU A 517 -15.09 23.62 7.60
C GLU A 517 -15.72 22.56 6.70
N MET A 518 -16.02 21.40 7.28
CA MET A 518 -16.81 20.38 6.60
C MET A 518 -18.29 20.71 6.72
N THR A 519 -18.95 20.90 5.59
CA THR A 519 -20.38 21.22 5.53
C THR A 519 -21.25 19.97 5.40
N GLU A 520 -22.57 20.11 5.58
CA GLU A 520 -23.51 19.02 5.30
C GLU A 520 -23.48 18.56 3.83
N ALA A 521 -23.21 19.47 2.89
CA ALA A 521 -23.07 19.14 1.47
C ALA A 521 -21.80 18.30 1.21
N ASP A 522 -20.72 18.57 1.95
CA ASP A 522 -19.53 17.73 1.94
C ASP A 522 -19.82 16.34 2.50
N TRP A 523 -20.54 16.27 3.62
CA TRP A 523 -20.91 14.98 4.18
C TRP A 523 -21.78 14.14 3.24
N ALA A 524 -22.70 14.77 2.50
CA ALA A 524 -23.53 14.08 1.52
C ALA A 524 -22.74 13.40 0.40
N VAL A 525 -21.51 13.85 0.09
CA VAL A 525 -20.62 13.18 -0.87
C VAL A 525 -19.68 12.16 -0.22
N VAL A 526 -19.29 12.35 1.04
CA VAL A 526 -18.39 11.47 1.79
C VAL A 526 -19.10 10.25 2.37
N GLN A 527 -20.29 10.43 2.95
CA GLN A 527 -21.03 9.39 3.65
C GLN A 527 -21.26 8.13 2.79
N PRO A 528 -21.68 8.23 1.50
CA PRO A 528 -21.87 7.03 0.68
C PRO A 528 -20.58 6.24 0.43
N MET A 529 -19.43 6.93 0.38
CA MET A 529 -18.12 6.26 0.26
C MET A 529 -17.78 5.52 1.55
N LEU A 530 -18.01 6.12 2.73
CA LEU A 530 -17.77 5.44 4.00
C LEU A 530 -18.75 4.28 4.27
N GLN A 531 -20.00 4.36 3.81
CA GLN A 531 -20.94 3.24 3.85
C GLN A 531 -20.52 2.10 2.90
N ARG A 532 -19.96 2.44 1.73
CA ARG A 532 -19.38 1.43 0.82
C ARG A 532 -18.13 0.80 1.43
N ASN A 533 -17.31 1.59 2.11
CA ASN A 533 -16.14 1.15 2.87
C ASN A 533 -16.52 0.15 3.99
N GLU A 534 -17.62 0.40 4.71
CA GLU A 534 -18.18 -0.53 5.69
C GLU A 534 -18.55 -1.88 5.07
N LYS A 535 -19.15 -1.88 3.87
CA LYS A 535 -19.48 -3.13 3.15
C LYS A 535 -18.24 -3.94 2.77
N HIS A 536 -17.14 -3.28 2.42
CA HIS A 536 -15.89 -3.97 2.05
C HIS A 536 -15.15 -4.48 3.27
N PHE A 537 -14.96 -3.62 4.28
CA PHE A 537 -14.00 -3.86 5.35
C PHE A 537 -14.62 -4.15 6.72
N GLY A 538 -15.93 -3.94 6.89
CA GLY A 538 -16.59 -4.11 8.18
C GLY A 538 -16.27 -3.03 9.18
N ILE A 539 -15.78 -1.87 8.72
CA ILE A 539 -15.51 -0.71 9.56
C ILE A 539 -16.81 0.09 9.66
N PRO A 540 -17.53 0.05 10.80
CA PRO A 540 -18.82 0.71 10.91
C PRO A 540 -18.65 2.23 10.83
N LEU A 541 -19.52 2.91 10.10
CA LEU A 541 -19.52 4.38 10.02
C LEU A 541 -19.54 5.03 11.41
N GLN A 542 -20.31 4.47 12.34
CA GLN A 542 -20.37 4.93 13.72
C GLN A 542 -19.01 4.88 14.42
N ARG A 543 -18.21 3.83 14.19
CA ARG A 543 -16.86 3.71 14.77
C ARG A 543 -15.93 4.79 14.23
N LEU A 544 -16.04 5.12 12.94
CA LEU A 544 -15.27 6.24 12.36
C LEU A 544 -15.68 7.59 12.94
N LEU A 545 -16.96 7.79 13.28
CA LEU A 545 -17.48 9.00 13.92
C LEU A 545 -17.28 9.04 15.44
N THR A 546 -16.74 7.98 16.04
CA THR A 546 -16.47 7.94 17.49
C THR A 546 -15.08 8.50 17.78
N ALA A 547 -14.99 9.45 18.70
CA ALA A 547 -13.73 9.93 19.26
C ALA A 547 -13.90 10.20 20.76
N GLY A 548 -12.90 9.87 21.58
CA GLY A 548 -12.99 10.00 23.04
C GLY A 548 -14.08 9.13 23.70
N GLY A 549 -14.55 8.08 23.02
CA GLY A 549 -15.64 7.22 23.51
C GLY A 549 -17.05 7.70 23.16
N GLU A 550 -17.20 8.87 22.53
CA GLU A 550 -18.50 9.43 22.15
C GLU A 550 -18.66 9.49 20.64
N VAL A 551 -19.89 9.26 20.15
CA VAL A 551 -20.23 9.47 18.73
C VAL A 551 -20.42 10.96 18.50
N MET A 552 -19.62 11.52 17.60
CA MET A 552 -19.61 12.96 17.32
C MET A 552 -20.23 13.26 15.94
N SER A 553 -20.53 14.53 15.68
CA SER A 553 -20.97 14.96 14.35
C SER A 553 -19.85 14.79 13.31
N PRO A 554 -20.17 14.56 12.03
CA PRO A 554 -19.15 14.44 10.98
C PRO A 554 -18.20 15.64 10.92
N SER A 555 -18.70 16.86 11.08
CA SER A 555 -17.91 18.09 11.06
C SER A 555 -16.99 18.27 12.28
N ALA A 556 -17.26 17.57 13.39
CA ALA A 556 -16.39 17.55 14.55
C ALA A 556 -15.26 16.52 14.41
N VAL A 557 -15.45 15.50 13.58
CA VAL A 557 -14.49 14.40 13.38
C VAL A 557 -13.62 14.60 12.16
N TYR A 558 -14.20 15.09 11.06
CA TYR A 558 -13.52 15.27 9.79
C TYR A 558 -13.25 16.74 9.50
N ARG A 559 -12.03 17.02 9.04
CA ARG A 559 -11.61 18.32 8.53
C ARG A 559 -11.48 18.24 7.02
N LYS A 560 -11.81 19.34 6.33
CA LYS A 560 -11.69 19.45 4.88
C LYS A 560 -10.45 20.26 4.52
N ILE A 561 -9.69 19.77 3.54
CA ILE A 561 -8.55 20.48 2.95
C ILE A 561 -8.89 20.76 1.49
N ILE A 562 -8.69 22.00 1.05
CA ILE A 562 -8.92 22.46 -0.33
C ILE A 562 -7.67 23.18 -0.85
N PRO A 563 -7.47 23.26 -2.19
CA PRO A 563 -6.32 23.98 -2.72
C PRO A 563 -6.48 25.48 -2.47
N VAL A 564 -5.38 26.15 -2.13
CA VAL A 564 -5.35 27.60 -2.02
C VAL A 564 -5.50 28.18 -3.42
N LYS A 565 -6.43 29.13 -3.58
CA LYS A 565 -6.60 29.85 -4.84
C LYS A 565 -5.39 30.77 -5.10
N SER A 566 -4.36 30.25 -5.75
CA SER A 566 -3.23 31.05 -6.22
C SER A 566 -3.65 31.92 -7.40
N LYS A 567 -3.40 33.23 -7.31
CA LYS A 567 -3.59 34.17 -8.44
C LYS A 567 -2.74 33.79 -9.67
N THR A 568 -1.65 33.03 -9.49
CA THR A 568 -0.69 32.68 -10.53
C THR A 568 -1.17 31.51 -11.40
N LEU A 569 -1.82 30.50 -10.81
CA LEU A 569 -2.36 29.33 -11.54
C LEU A 569 -3.53 29.71 -12.49
N HIS A 570 -4.25 30.79 -12.17
CA HIS A 570 -5.30 31.31 -13.04
C HIS A 570 -4.79 31.96 -14.32
N ALA A 571 -3.54 32.43 -14.37
CA ALA A 571 -2.99 33.02 -15.59
C ALA A 571 -2.90 31.98 -16.71
N GLU A 572 -2.53 30.74 -16.38
CA GLU A 572 -2.44 29.63 -17.35
C GLU A 572 -3.80 28.98 -17.63
N ALA A 573 -4.66 28.81 -16.60
CA ALA A 573 -6.01 28.28 -16.77
C ALA A 573 -6.93 29.22 -17.58
N ALA A 574 -6.79 30.54 -17.42
CA ALA A 574 -7.47 31.52 -18.25
C ALA A 574 -6.95 31.50 -19.70
N TRP A 575 -5.67 31.17 -19.90
CA TRP A 575 -5.08 31.02 -21.24
C TRP A 575 -5.66 29.81 -21.99
N ALA A 576 -5.86 28.68 -21.30
CA ALA A 576 -6.47 27.48 -21.88
C ALA A 576 -7.97 27.65 -22.19
N GLY A 577 -8.70 28.46 -21.41
CA GLY A 577 -10.14 28.71 -21.61
C GLY A 577 -10.47 29.64 -22.80
N HIS A 578 -9.51 30.39 -23.33
CA HIS A 578 -9.73 31.31 -24.45
C HIS A 578 -9.53 30.68 -25.84
N ALA A 579 -9.17 29.40 -25.93
CA ALA A 579 -9.00 28.70 -27.21
C ALA A 579 -10.32 28.26 -27.88
N SER A 580 -11.50 28.45 -27.25
CA SER A 580 -12.76 27.87 -27.73
C SER A 580 -13.96 28.82 -27.87
N VAL A 581 -13.77 30.13 -28.07
CA VAL A 581 -14.90 31.02 -28.43
C VAL A 581 -14.48 32.06 -29.47
N GLY A 582 -15.05 31.94 -30.67
CA GLY A 582 -14.94 32.94 -31.72
C GLY A 582 -15.60 34.25 -31.31
N GLY A 583 -14.78 35.26 -31.02
CA GLY A 583 -15.19 36.62 -30.68
C GLY A 583 -14.29 37.66 -31.34
N PRO A 584 -14.67 38.96 -31.33
CA PRO A 584 -14.26 39.99 -32.30
C PRO A 584 -12.79 40.48 -32.22
N ASN A 585 -11.87 39.71 -31.64
CA ASN A 585 -10.45 40.07 -31.49
C ASN A 585 -9.47 39.24 -32.34
N ALA A 586 -9.97 38.50 -33.33
CA ALA A 586 -9.16 37.61 -34.18
C ALA A 586 -7.97 38.31 -34.89
N GLU A 587 -8.12 39.60 -35.24
CA GLU A 587 -7.09 40.35 -35.97
C GLU A 587 -5.96 40.87 -35.06
N LEU A 588 -6.27 41.14 -33.78
CA LEU A 588 -5.29 41.50 -32.75
C LEU A 588 -4.43 40.30 -32.36
N VAL A 589 -5.05 39.12 -32.27
CA VAL A 589 -4.36 37.85 -31.99
C VAL A 589 -3.42 37.47 -33.14
N ARG A 590 -3.86 37.64 -34.39
CA ARG A 590 -3.04 37.35 -35.58
C ARG A 590 -1.79 38.24 -35.67
N ARG A 591 -1.90 39.54 -35.39
CA ARG A 591 -0.74 40.46 -35.38
C ARG A 591 0.23 40.19 -34.23
N SER A 592 -0.25 39.67 -33.10
CA SER A 592 0.61 39.27 -31.98
C SER A 592 1.39 37.98 -32.30
N LEU A 593 0.73 37.01 -32.94
CA LEU A 593 1.34 35.76 -33.43
C LEU A 593 2.44 36.01 -34.48
N GLU A 594 2.20 36.92 -35.43
CA GLU A 594 3.21 37.30 -36.44
C GLU A 594 4.44 37.97 -35.81
N LYS A 595 4.25 38.78 -34.75
CA LYS A 595 5.36 39.39 -34.00
C LYS A 595 6.16 38.38 -33.16
N GLU A 596 5.50 37.37 -32.58
CA GLU A 596 6.18 36.34 -31.80
C GLU A 596 6.90 35.30 -32.65
N MET A 597 6.34 34.91 -33.81
CA MET A 597 7.06 34.06 -34.77
C MET A 597 8.34 34.72 -35.27
N ALA A 598 8.29 36.03 -35.58
CA ALA A 598 9.47 36.80 -35.97
C ALA A 598 10.54 36.85 -34.84
N ARG A 599 10.11 36.96 -33.57
CA ARG A 599 11.03 36.92 -32.41
C ARG A 599 11.63 35.53 -32.20
N SER A 600 10.86 34.46 -32.40
CA SER A 600 11.31 33.07 -32.34
C SER A 600 12.34 32.76 -33.43
N GLU A 601 12.13 33.23 -34.66
CA GLU A 601 13.10 33.05 -35.76
C GLU A 601 14.42 33.78 -35.49
N ILE A 602 14.36 35.03 -35.00
CA ILE A 602 15.56 35.79 -34.60
C ILE A 602 16.31 35.08 -33.46
N ALA A 603 15.61 34.52 -32.46
CA ALA A 603 16.23 33.77 -31.38
C ALA A 603 16.89 32.46 -31.87
N ARG A 604 16.29 31.81 -32.87
CA ARG A 604 16.81 30.57 -33.48
C ARG A 604 18.07 30.83 -34.30
N ASP A 605 18.14 31.94 -35.02
CA ASP A 605 19.34 32.37 -35.76
C ASP A 605 20.48 32.82 -34.84
N LEU A 606 20.17 33.51 -33.73
CA LEU A 606 21.14 33.85 -32.69
C LEU A 606 21.71 32.60 -31.99
N GLY A 607 20.87 31.57 -31.79
CA GLY A 607 21.28 30.27 -31.27
C GLY A 607 22.23 29.52 -32.20
N ARG A 608 21.93 29.49 -33.50
CA ARG A 608 22.80 28.86 -34.52
C ARG A 608 24.16 29.54 -34.63
N SER A 609 24.19 30.88 -34.64
CA SER A 609 25.43 31.69 -34.65
C SER A 609 26.33 31.42 -33.44
N ARG A 610 25.75 31.23 -32.25
CA ARG A 610 26.49 30.88 -31.02
C ARG A 610 27.11 29.49 -31.08
N VAL A 611 26.38 28.50 -31.59
CA VAL A 611 26.86 27.12 -31.74
C VAL A 611 27.99 27.03 -32.79
N GLU A 612 27.90 27.82 -33.86
CA GLU A 612 28.93 27.87 -34.91
C GLU A 612 30.23 28.55 -34.42
N ARG A 613 30.13 29.59 -33.58
CA ARG A 613 31.31 30.19 -32.90
C ARG A 613 31.95 29.26 -31.88
N ALA A 614 31.15 28.43 -31.18
CA ALA A 614 31.68 27.46 -30.23
C ALA A 614 32.43 26.31 -30.93
N ARG A 615 31.99 25.91 -32.13
CA ARG A 615 32.68 24.90 -32.95
C ARG A 615 34.00 25.37 -33.59
N ARG A 616 34.21 26.67 -33.79
CA ARG A 616 35.49 27.22 -34.27
C ARG A 616 36.53 27.46 -33.15
N LYS A 617 36.16 27.26 -31.89
CA LYS A 617 37.03 27.43 -30.70
C LYS A 617 37.43 26.11 -30.03
N ARG A 618 36.99 24.97 -30.56
CA ARG A 618 37.58 23.65 -30.35
C ARG A 618 38.34 23.29 -31.61
#